data_AF-A0AA48HJS8-F1
#
_entry.id   AF-A0AA48HJS8-F1
#
_cell.length_a   1.000
_cell.length_b   1.000
_cell.length_c   1.000
_cell.angle_alpha   90.00
_cell.angle_beta   90.00
_cell.angle_gamma   90.00
#
_symmetry.space_group_name_H-M   'P 1'
#
loop_
_entity.id
_entity.type
_entity.pdbx_description
1 polymer ?
#
loop_
_entity_poly.entity_id
_entity_poly.type
_entity_poly.pdbx_seq_one_letter_code
_entity_poly.pdbx_strand_id
1 'polypeptide(L)'
;MPKIQQTFSMSEADIIADITQDKGKADLCVFVVSSPGMAWSDERWYITNNDFDASSTVYFGKSGRAALTVYFVKNPGDAGWQTNHSLKGKL
;
A
#
# COMPACT_ATOMS: atom_id res chain seq x y z
N MET A 1 -6.15 -3.73 -10.01
CA MET A 1 -7.09 -3.30 -8.95
C MET A 1 -6.45 -3.73 -7.63
N PRO A 2 -5.73 -2.85 -6.92
CA PRO A 2 -5.00 -3.23 -5.71
C PRO A 2 -5.94 -3.63 -4.57
N LYS A 3 -6.30 -4.92 -4.53
CA LYS A 3 -6.83 -5.59 -3.35
C LYS A 3 -5.64 -6.04 -2.53
N ILE A 4 -5.39 -5.34 -1.43
CA ILE A 4 -4.21 -5.55 -0.62
C ILE A 4 -4.59 -6.40 0.58
N GLN A 5 -3.96 -7.56 0.69
CA GLN A 5 -4.01 -8.33 1.91
C GLN A 5 -2.93 -7.83 2.86
N GLN A 6 -3.32 -7.53 4.10
CA GLN A 6 -2.32 -7.34 5.16
C GLN A 6 -1.90 -8.70 5.70
N THR A 7 -0.60 -9.03 5.60
CA THR A 7 -0.02 -10.18 6.31
C THR A 7 0.81 -9.72 7.50
N PHE A 8 0.93 -10.60 8.50
CA PHE A 8 1.85 -10.47 9.62
C PHE A 8 3.12 -11.32 9.46
N SER A 9 3.22 -12.06 8.35
CA SER A 9 4.35 -12.92 8.00
C SER A 9 5.17 -12.27 6.89
N MET A 10 6.39 -11.83 7.21
CA MET A 10 7.29 -11.20 6.22
C MET A 10 7.62 -12.15 5.05
N SER A 11 7.67 -13.46 5.29
CA SER A 11 7.98 -14.46 4.26
C SER A 11 6.84 -14.71 3.26
N GLU A 12 5.62 -14.30 3.59
CA GLU A 12 4.43 -14.46 2.74
C GLU A 12 4.06 -13.17 1.99
N ALA A 13 4.79 -12.08 2.24
CA ALA A 13 4.50 -10.79 1.65
C ALA A 13 5.20 -10.60 0.30
N ASP A 14 4.45 -10.16 -0.69
CA ASP A 14 4.99 -9.71 -1.97
C ASP A 14 5.74 -8.38 -1.78
N ILE A 15 5.23 -7.52 -0.89
CA ILE A 15 5.76 -6.18 -0.64
C ILE A 15 5.94 -5.97 0.85
N ILE A 16 7.15 -5.54 1.22
CA ILE A 16 7.44 -5.07 2.57
C ILE A 16 7.30 -3.55 2.56
N ALA A 17 6.28 -3.05 3.25
CA ALA A 17 6.02 -1.62 3.37
C ALA A 17 6.34 -1.11 4.79
N ASP A 18 6.89 0.09 4.89
CA ASP A 18 6.99 0.81 6.15
C ASP A 18 5.90 1.88 6.22
N ILE A 19 5.29 2.05 7.39
CA ILE A 19 4.25 3.06 7.61
C ILE A 19 4.90 4.29 8.23
N THR A 20 4.98 5.37 7.46
CA THR A 20 5.46 6.66 7.97
C THR A 20 4.30 7.50 8.50
N GLN A 21 4.56 8.31 9.53
CA GLN A 21 3.66 9.38 9.98
C GLN A 21 4.03 10.74 9.35
N ASP A 22 5.10 10.79 8.58
CA ASP A 22 5.59 11.99 7.89
C ASP A 22 5.34 11.83 6.38
N LYS A 23 4.41 12.64 5.85
CA LYS A 23 4.04 12.66 4.43
C LYS A 23 5.25 12.93 3.53
N GLY A 24 6.23 13.74 3.99
CA GLY A 24 7.41 14.10 3.21
C GLY A 24 8.42 12.95 3.04
N LYS A 25 8.29 11.87 3.82
CA LYS A 25 9.13 10.66 3.73
C LYS A 25 8.46 9.51 3.00
N ALA A 26 7.21 9.68 2.57
CA ALA A 26 6.46 8.64 1.90
C ALA A 26 6.85 8.55 0.43
N ASP A 27 6.99 7.33 -0.08
CA ASP A 27 7.08 7.06 -1.52
C ASP A 27 5.70 7.07 -2.15
N LEU A 28 4.69 6.55 -1.42
CA LEU A 28 3.30 6.46 -1.84
C LEU A 28 2.37 6.96 -0.73
N CYS A 29 1.53 7.94 -1.06
CA CYS A 29 0.40 8.32 -0.24
C CYS A 29 -0.81 7.44 -0.61
N VAL A 30 -1.30 6.65 0.33
CA VAL A 30 -2.39 5.68 0.11
C VAL A 30 -3.68 6.16 0.73
N PHE A 31 -4.76 6.16 -0.03
CA PHE A 31 -6.12 6.33 0.46
C PHE A 31 -6.78 4.95 0.61
N VAL A 32 -7.17 4.60 1.84
CA VAL A 32 -7.88 3.34 2.11
C VAL A 32 -9.34 3.49 1.69
N VAL A 33 -9.77 2.65 0.76
CA VAL A 33 -11.16 2.62 0.28
C VAL A 33 -11.99 1.57 1.02
N SER A 34 -13.29 1.80 1.12
CA SER A 34 -14.23 0.88 1.79
C SER A 34 -14.77 -0.22 0.88
N SER A 35 -14.51 -0.16 -0.43
CA SER A 35 -14.99 -1.14 -1.40
C SER A 35 -13.90 -1.50 -2.42
N PRO A 36 -13.78 -2.78 -2.81
CA PRO A 36 -12.80 -3.21 -3.81
C PRO A 36 -12.97 -2.51 -5.17
N GLY A 37 -14.20 -2.15 -5.55
CA GLY A 37 -14.48 -1.44 -6.80
C GLY A 37 -13.90 -0.01 -6.84
N MET A 38 -13.48 0.53 -5.69
CA MET A 38 -12.83 1.84 -5.60
C MET A 38 -11.29 1.76 -5.64
N ALA A 39 -10.72 0.55 -5.60
CA ALA A 39 -9.28 0.31 -5.72
C ALA A 39 -8.90 0.14 -7.21
N TRP A 40 -9.05 1.22 -7.98
CA TRP A 40 -8.77 1.23 -9.42
C TRP A 40 -7.40 1.80 -9.78
N SER A 41 -6.66 2.32 -8.80
CA SER A 41 -5.32 2.90 -8.95
C SER A 41 -4.39 2.50 -7.82
N ASP A 42 -3.09 2.55 -8.08
CA ASP A 42 -2.02 2.17 -7.13
C ASP A 42 -2.14 2.86 -5.77
N GLU A 43 -2.65 4.09 -5.72
CA GLU A 43 -2.77 4.88 -4.50
C GLU A 43 -4.06 4.62 -3.71
N ARG A 44 -4.96 3.76 -4.20
CA ARG A 44 -6.25 3.45 -3.57
C ARG A 44 -6.30 2.00 -3.14
N TRP A 45 -6.08 1.75 -1.86
CA TRP A 45 -5.97 0.38 -1.35
C TRP A 45 -7.26 -0.07 -0.71
N TYR A 46 -7.75 -1.23 -1.11
CA TYR A 46 -8.73 -1.97 -0.34
C TYR A 46 -8.00 -2.98 0.54
N ILE A 47 -7.91 -2.69 1.85
CA ILE A 47 -7.23 -3.57 2.81
C ILE A 47 -8.23 -4.63 3.27
N THR A 48 -7.89 -5.89 3.04
CA THR A 48 -8.70 -7.04 3.45
C THR A 48 -7.85 -8.05 4.23
N ASN A 49 -8.52 -8.83 5.07
CA ASN A 49 -7.93 -9.97 5.77
C ASN A 49 -8.26 -11.30 5.07
N ASN A 50 -8.88 -11.24 3.87
CA ASN A 50 -9.30 -12.42 3.12
C ASN A 50 -8.42 -12.60 1.88
N ASP A 51 -7.66 -13.69 1.89
CA ASP A 51 -6.57 -13.99 0.96
C ASP A 51 -7.05 -14.40 -0.43
N PHE A 52 -8.25 -14.96 -0.55
CA PHE A 52 -8.74 -15.57 -1.80
C PHE A 52 -8.95 -14.59 -2.96
N ASP A 53 -9.00 -13.30 -2.68
CA ASP A 53 -9.29 -12.25 -3.67
C ASP A 53 -8.24 -11.13 -3.66
N ALA A 54 -7.14 -11.29 -2.91
CA ALA A 54 -6.08 -10.31 -2.86
C ALA A 54 -5.21 -10.36 -4.12
N SER A 55 -4.87 -9.19 -4.66
CA SER A 55 -3.97 -9.06 -5.81
C SER A 55 -2.50 -8.98 -5.38
N SER A 56 -2.25 -8.51 -4.17
CA SER A 56 -0.91 -8.47 -3.58
C SER A 56 -1.00 -8.51 -2.06
N THR A 57 0.02 -9.11 -1.44
CA THR A 57 0.14 -9.21 0.00
C THR A 57 1.20 -8.25 0.51
N VAL A 58 0.82 -7.37 1.43
CA VAL A 58 1.70 -6.37 2.03
C VAL A 58 1.95 -6.70 3.49
N TYR A 59 3.22 -6.73 3.87
CA TYR A 59 3.65 -6.77 5.26
C TYR A 59 4.07 -5.37 5.71
N PHE A 60 3.41 -4.86 6.75
CA PHE A 60 3.79 -3.60 7.38
C PHE A 60 4.80 -3.86 8.49
N GLY A 61 6.06 -3.51 8.26
CA GLY A 61 7.16 -3.74 9.20
C GLY A 61 8.07 -2.53 9.35
N LYS A 62 8.58 -2.29 10.57
CA LYS A 62 9.53 -1.19 10.84
C LYS A 62 10.90 -1.48 10.21
N SER A 63 11.35 -0.53 9.37
CA SER A 63 12.49 -0.59 8.43
C SER A 63 13.85 -0.94 9.08
N GLY A 64 14.70 -1.78 8.46
CA GLY A 64 15.63 -1.39 7.38
C GLY A 64 15.60 -2.22 6.08
N ARG A 65 14.52 -2.97 5.81
CA ARG A 65 14.33 -3.77 4.58
C ARG A 65 13.07 -3.42 3.80
N ALA A 66 12.39 -2.34 4.17
CA ALA A 66 11.16 -1.94 3.48
C ALA A 66 11.48 -1.48 2.05
N ALA A 67 10.73 -2.02 1.09
CA ALA A 67 10.84 -1.68 -0.32
C ALA A 67 9.92 -0.51 -0.71
N LEU A 68 8.99 -0.12 0.16
CA LEU A 68 8.03 0.94 -0.07
C LEU A 68 7.72 1.67 1.24
N THR A 69 7.77 2.99 1.25
CA THR A 69 7.31 3.80 2.39
C THR A 69 5.92 4.35 2.10
N VAL A 70 4.94 4.01 2.93
CA VAL A 70 3.53 4.35 2.75
C VAL A 70 3.06 5.34 3.80
N TYR A 71 2.32 6.37 3.36
CA TYR A 71 1.59 7.28 4.24
C TYR A 71 0.10 7.19 3.97
N PHE A 72 -0.70 6.90 4.99
CA PHE A 72 -2.15 6.83 4.85
C PHE A 72 -2.79 8.21 4.91
N VAL A 73 -3.45 8.60 3.82
CA VAL A 73 -4.17 9.87 3.72
C VAL A 73 -5.65 9.68 4.02
N LYS A 74 -6.29 10.74 4.51
CA LYS A 74 -7.73 10.77 4.79
C LYS A 74 -8.57 11.20 3.58
N ASN A 75 -7.95 11.88 2.60
CA ASN A 75 -8.64 12.36 1.41
C ASN A 75 -8.08 11.67 0.16
N PRO A 76 -8.95 11.29 -0.79
CA PRO A 76 -8.50 10.68 -2.04
C PRO A 76 -7.67 11.62 -2.91
N GLY A 77 -7.85 12.94 -2.80
CA GLY A 77 -7.06 13.93 -3.55
C GLY A 77 -5.62 14.09 -3.07
N ASP A 78 -5.31 13.61 -1.86
CA ASP A 78 -3.96 13.60 -1.30
C ASP A 78 -3.19 12.32 -1.63
N ALA A 79 -3.85 11.33 -2.24
CA ALA A 79 -3.28 10.04 -2.59
C ALA A 79 -2.43 10.15 -3.86
N GLY A 80 -1.35 9.39 -3.93
CA GLY A 80 -0.49 9.35 -5.10
C GLY A 80 0.97 9.09 -4.78
N TRP A 81 1.70 8.68 -5.80
CA TRP A 81 3.16 8.54 -5.77
C TRP A 81 3.82 9.90 -5.54
N GLN A 82 4.65 9.99 -4.50
CA GLN A 82 5.44 11.18 -4.20
C GLN A 82 6.80 11.15 -4.93
N THR A 83 7.29 9.95 -5.23
CA THR A 83 8.55 9.72 -5.92
C THR A 83 8.32 8.87 -7.18
N ASN A 84 9.26 8.92 -8.13
CA ASN A 84 9.23 8.02 -9.27
C ASN A 84 9.75 6.64 -8.83
N HIS A 85 8.82 5.73 -8.50
CA HIS A 85 9.12 4.43 -7.91
C HIS A 85 9.00 3.30 -8.93
N SER A 86 9.80 2.24 -8.78
CA SER A 86 9.81 1.07 -9.68
C SER A 86 8.52 0.22 -9.63
N LEU A 87 7.72 0.42 -8.59
CA LEU A 87 6.41 -0.21 -8.36
C LEU A 87 5.24 0.60 -8.95
N LYS A 88 5.50 1.80 -9.49
CA LYS A 88 4.47 2.61 -10.12
C LYS A 88 3.91 1.91 -11.36
N GLY A 89 2.59 1.71 -11.39
CA GLY A 89 1.85 0.96 -12.39
C GLY A 89 1.93 -0.57 -12.24
N LYS A 90 2.43 -1.06 -11.10
CA LYS A 90 2.59 -2.51 -10.82
C LYS A 90 1.85 -2.97 -9.55
N LEU A 91 1.09 -2.08 -8.92
CA LEU A 91 0.28 -2.37 -7.73
C LEU A 91 -1.19 -2.65 -8.09
#